data_AF-A0AA35UP30-F1
#
_entry.id   AF-A0AA35UP30-F1
#
_cell.length_a   1.000
_cell.length_b   1.000
_cell.length_c   1.000
_cell.angle_alpha   90.00
_cell.angle_beta   90.00
_cell.angle_gamma   90.00
#
_symmetry.space_group_name_H-M   'P 1'
#
loop_
_entity.id
_entity.type
_entity.pdbx_description
1 polymer ?
#
loop_
_entity_poly.entity_id
_entity_poly.type
_entity_poly.pdbx_seq_one_letter_code
_entity_poly.pdbx_strand_id
1 'polypeptide(L)'
;MANARRLVQLLFVVSIFHVSFAGRQLTELVSDASNLLQYHNGALLTGDISVNFIWYGNFKPSQKAIVSDFITSLSSGSGVSPKSQIEPSVATWWKTTEKYQMKSKKQRSLTLRLGKQISDPAYSLGKSLTDEHLVQLASKGELRNAVNVRVNGIRRGS
;
A
#
# COMPACT_ATOMS: atom_id res chain seq x y z
N MET A 1 -4.12 -17.23 66.79
CA MET A 1 -4.93 -17.62 65.61
C MET A 1 -5.43 -16.42 64.77
N ALA A 2 -5.83 -15.28 65.37
CA ALA A 2 -6.34 -14.12 64.62
C ALA A 2 -5.32 -13.48 63.64
N ASN A 3 -4.03 -13.46 64.00
CA ASN A 3 -2.98 -12.84 63.16
C ASN A 3 -2.67 -13.67 61.90
N ALA A 4 -2.76 -15.00 62.00
CA ALA A 4 -2.59 -15.90 60.86
C ALA A 4 -3.73 -15.71 59.83
N ARG A 5 -4.97 -15.53 60.30
CA ARG A 5 -6.12 -15.27 59.43
C ARG A 5 -6.00 -13.93 58.69
N ARG A 6 -5.49 -12.88 59.35
CA ARG A 6 -5.20 -11.58 58.70
C ARG A 6 -4.09 -11.71 57.65
N LEU A 7 -3.04 -12.48 57.94
CA LEU A 7 -1.94 -12.73 57.02
C LEU A 7 -2.44 -13.45 55.75
N VAL A 8 -3.29 -14.48 55.90
CA VAL A 8 -3.89 -15.19 54.77
C VAL A 8 -4.78 -14.27 53.93
N GLN A 9 -5.59 -13.40 54.57
CA GLN A 9 -6.39 -12.41 53.86
C GLN A 9 -5.53 -11.40 53.08
N LEU A 10 -4.43 -10.94 53.68
CA LEU A 10 -3.49 -10.02 53.03
C LEU A 10 -2.82 -10.67 51.82
N LEU A 11 -2.37 -11.92 51.95
CA LEU A 11 -1.80 -12.69 50.84
C LEU A 11 -2.82 -12.92 49.72
N PHE A 12 -4.08 -13.19 50.06
CA PHE A 12 -5.16 -13.38 49.09
C PHE A 12 -5.43 -12.10 48.29
N VAL A 13 -5.48 -10.94 48.96
CA VAL A 13 -5.66 -9.63 48.32
C VAL A 13 -4.47 -9.32 47.39
N VAL A 14 -3.23 -9.52 47.85
CA VAL A 14 -2.02 -9.28 47.04
C VAL A 14 -1.99 -10.16 45.78
N SER A 15 -2.48 -11.40 45.87
CA SER A 15 -2.56 -12.33 44.72
C SER A 15 -3.56 -11.86 43.66
N ILE A 16 -4.73 -11.34 44.08
CA ILE A 16 -5.75 -10.81 43.14
C ILE A 16 -5.23 -9.57 42.39
N PHE A 17 -4.42 -8.73 43.05
CA PHE A 17 -3.79 -7.58 42.41
C PHE A 17 -2.75 -7.96 41.35
N HIS A 18 -2.00 -9.07 41.52
CA HIS A 18 -1.05 -9.55 40.50
C HIS A 18 -1.75 -10.08 39.26
N VAL A 19 -2.92 -10.72 39.41
CA VAL A 19 -3.68 -11.26 38.27
C VAL A 19 -4.26 -10.15 37.38
N SER A 20 -4.52 -8.96 37.93
CA SER A 20 -5.03 -7.82 37.15
C SER A 20 -3.94 -7.02 36.41
N PHE A 21 -2.66 -7.24 36.71
CA PHE A 21 -1.54 -6.55 36.03
C PHE A 21 -0.97 -7.34 34.85
N ALA A 22 -1.48 -8.55 34.57
CA ALA A 22 -1.28 -9.22 33.29
C ALA A 22 -2.16 -8.58 32.21
N GLY A 23 -1.99 -7.27 32.01
CA GLY A 23 -2.56 -6.54 30.90
C GLY A 23 -2.15 -7.20 29.60
N ARG A 24 -3.16 -7.46 28.76
CA ARG A 24 -3.09 -7.99 27.40
C ARG A 24 -1.73 -7.72 26.74
N GLN A 25 -0.85 -8.72 26.70
CA GLN A 25 0.27 -8.69 25.77
C GLN A 25 -0.36 -8.89 24.38
N LEU A 26 -0.50 -7.81 23.63
CA LEU A 26 -0.74 -7.90 22.20
C LEU A 26 0.49 -8.58 21.64
N THR A 27 0.35 -9.84 21.25
CA THR A 27 1.34 -10.56 20.45
C THR A 27 1.41 -9.87 19.10
N GLU A 28 2.17 -8.79 19.02
CA GLU A 28 2.54 -8.15 17.78
C GLU A 28 3.40 -9.16 17.03
N LEU A 29 2.81 -9.84 16.04
CA LEU A 29 3.41 -10.94 15.29
C LEU A 29 4.66 -10.50 14.49
N VAL A 30 4.95 -9.21 14.46
CA VAL A 30 6.11 -8.61 13.83
C VAL A 30 6.64 -7.57 14.81
N SER A 31 7.78 -7.85 15.45
CA SER A 31 8.50 -6.81 16.16
C SER A 31 8.77 -5.67 15.18
N ASP A 32 8.35 -4.46 15.52
CA ASP A 32 8.53 -3.20 14.78
C ASP A 32 10.02 -2.77 14.71
N ALA A 33 10.93 -3.75 14.76
CA ALA A 33 12.25 -3.68 14.16
C ALA A 33 12.04 -3.50 12.67
N SER A 34 11.75 -2.25 12.30
CA SER A 34 11.74 -1.75 10.95
C SER A 34 12.83 -2.47 10.19
N ASN A 35 12.44 -3.28 9.21
CA ASN A 35 13.32 -3.60 8.09
C ASN A 35 13.67 -2.26 7.49
N LEU A 36 14.72 -1.67 8.04
CA LEU A 36 15.05 -0.29 7.90
C LEU A 36 15.69 -0.22 6.53
N LEU A 37 14.84 -0.12 5.51
CA LEU A 37 15.21 -0.20 4.11
C LEU A 37 16.41 0.74 3.90
N GLN A 38 17.55 0.15 3.55
CA GLN A 38 18.81 0.88 3.37
C GLN A 38 18.84 1.46 1.97
N TYR A 39 19.02 2.78 1.88
CA TYR A 39 19.10 3.43 0.60
C TYR A 39 20.45 3.15 -0.04
N HIS A 40 20.45 2.54 -1.24
CA HIS A 40 21.65 2.14 -1.96
C HIS A 40 22.08 3.16 -3.02
N ASN A 41 21.73 4.45 -2.85
CA ASN A 41 22.10 5.54 -3.77
C ASN A 41 21.64 5.37 -5.23
N GLY A 42 20.65 4.51 -5.49
CA GLY A 42 20.04 4.32 -6.80
C GLY A 42 19.08 5.45 -7.17
N ALA A 43 18.71 5.55 -8.44
CA ALA A 43 17.71 6.52 -8.90
C ALA A 43 16.36 6.27 -8.20
N LEU A 44 15.79 7.34 -7.65
CA LEU A 44 14.49 7.30 -6.99
C LEU A 44 13.45 8.01 -7.83
N LEU A 45 12.28 7.39 -7.96
CA LEU A 45 11.11 8.06 -8.50
C LEU A 45 10.64 9.11 -7.49
N THR A 46 10.60 10.37 -7.91
CA THR A 46 10.25 11.51 -7.05
C THR A 46 9.44 12.54 -7.83
N GLY A 47 8.65 13.35 -7.13
CA GLY A 47 7.76 14.33 -7.73
C GLY A 47 6.36 13.79 -7.97
N ASP A 48 5.60 14.51 -8.79
CA ASP A 48 4.19 14.28 -9.05
C ASP A 48 4.02 13.50 -10.36
N ILE A 49 3.75 12.21 -10.22
CA ILE A 49 3.76 11.22 -11.29
C ILE A 49 2.34 10.75 -11.60
N SER A 50 1.92 10.84 -12.86
CA SER A 50 0.67 10.26 -13.34
C SER A 50 0.85 8.78 -13.71
N VAL A 51 -0.09 7.94 -13.30
CA VAL A 51 -0.18 6.55 -13.73
C VAL A 51 -1.31 6.44 -14.74
N ASN A 52 -0.96 6.22 -16.00
CA ASN A 52 -1.92 6.07 -17.08
C ASN A 52 -2.16 4.57 -17.34
N PHE A 53 -3.41 4.23 -17.66
CA PHE A 53 -3.77 2.86 -17.99
C PHE A 53 -4.17 2.72 -19.45
N ILE A 54 -3.66 1.67 -20.08
CA ILE A 54 -4.07 1.22 -21.41
C ILE A 54 -4.77 -0.13 -21.22
N TRP A 55 -6.11 -0.09 -21.21
CA TRP A 55 -7.00 -1.24 -21.11
C TRP A 55 -7.07 -1.95 -22.46
N TYR A 56 -6.18 -2.92 -22.67
CA TYR A 56 -6.09 -3.65 -23.92
C TYR A 56 -6.89 -4.94 -23.85
N GLY A 57 -8.05 -4.96 -24.49
CA GLY A 57 -9.06 -6.00 -24.40
C GLY A 57 -10.31 -5.58 -23.64
N ASN A 58 -11.22 -6.53 -23.43
CA ASN A 58 -12.52 -6.23 -22.84
C ASN A 58 -12.44 -6.21 -21.31
N PHE A 59 -12.75 -5.05 -20.71
CA PHE A 59 -12.80 -4.84 -19.26
C PHE A 59 -14.15 -4.25 -18.87
N LYS A 60 -14.79 -4.86 -17.88
CA LYS A 60 -16.00 -4.29 -17.27
C LYS A 60 -15.66 -3.01 -16.50
N PRO A 61 -16.60 -2.05 -16.39
CA PRO A 61 -16.39 -0.85 -15.57
C PRO A 61 -15.94 -1.15 -14.14
N SER A 62 -16.50 -2.20 -13.51
CA SER A 62 -16.11 -2.62 -12.16
C SER A 62 -14.65 -3.09 -12.06
N GLN A 63 -14.13 -3.75 -13.08
CA GLN A 63 -12.73 -4.19 -13.10
C GLN A 63 -11.77 -3.00 -13.25
N LYS A 64 -12.15 -2.00 -14.06
CA LYS A 64 -11.37 -0.76 -14.19
C LYS A 64 -11.39 0.03 -12.88
N ALA A 65 -12.55 0.11 -12.24
CA ALA A 65 -12.73 0.80 -10.95
C ALA A 65 -11.80 0.23 -9.87
N ILE A 66 -11.75 -1.10 -9.72
CA ILE A 66 -10.86 -1.74 -8.74
C ILE A 66 -9.39 -1.30 -8.91
N VAL A 67 -8.90 -1.27 -10.15
CA VAL A 67 -7.51 -0.91 -10.43
C VAL A 67 -7.27 0.60 -10.28
N SER A 68 -8.21 1.45 -10.70
CA SER A 68 -8.12 2.90 -10.49
C SER A 68 -8.18 3.28 -9.02
N ASP A 69 -9.02 2.60 -8.23
CA ASP A 69 -9.18 2.83 -6.80
C ASP A 69 -7.91 2.41 -6.05
N PHE A 70 -7.26 1.33 -6.49
CA PHE A 70 -5.96 0.94 -5.98
C PHE A 70 -4.92 2.05 -6.17
N ILE A 71 -4.76 2.60 -7.38
CA ILE A 71 -3.81 3.72 -7.60
C ILE A 71 -4.19 4.95 -6.79
N THR A 72 -5.49 5.23 -6.68
CA THR A 72 -5.98 6.34 -5.86
C THR A 72 -5.63 6.15 -4.39
N SER A 73 -5.62 4.92 -3.88
CA SER A 73 -5.17 4.60 -2.52
C SER A 73 -3.66 4.84 -2.29
N LEU A 74 -2.86 4.90 -3.37
CA LEU A 74 -1.43 5.22 -3.34
C LEU A 74 -1.15 6.72 -3.36
N SER A 75 -2.14 7.55 -3.71
CA SER A 75 -1.95 9.00 -3.77
C SER A 75 -1.73 9.52 -2.36
N SER A 76 -0.52 9.98 -2.09
CA SER A 76 -0.11 10.62 -0.84
C SER A 76 -0.78 11.99 -0.70
N GLY A 77 -2.10 11.99 -0.53
CA GLY A 77 -2.97 13.14 -0.29
C GLY A 77 -3.94 12.92 0.87
N SER A 78 -3.85 11.79 1.57
CA SER A 78 -4.64 11.56 2.77
C SER A 78 -4.00 12.29 3.96
N GLY A 79 -4.29 13.59 4.07
CA GLY A 79 -4.24 14.37 5.31
C GLY A 79 -5.21 13.86 6.38
N VAL A 80 -5.50 12.55 6.39
CA VAL A 80 -6.18 11.89 7.49
C VAL A 80 -5.13 11.71 8.57
N SER A 81 -5.07 12.73 9.44
CA SER A 81 -4.57 12.60 10.80
C SER A 81 -5.08 11.27 11.38
N PRO A 82 -4.25 10.45 12.05
CA PRO A 82 -4.64 9.12 12.49
C PRO A 82 -5.64 9.24 13.65
N LYS A 83 -6.90 9.53 13.33
CA LYS A 83 -7.99 9.32 14.26
C LYS A 83 -8.36 7.84 14.16
N SER A 84 -7.56 7.05 14.88
CA SER A 84 -7.95 5.79 15.49
C SER A 84 -8.59 4.77 14.55
N GLN A 85 -7.81 4.06 13.73
CA GLN A 85 -8.15 2.70 13.34
C GLN A 85 -6.92 1.80 13.34
N ILE A 86 -6.95 0.84 14.24
CA ILE A 86 -5.95 -0.18 14.54
C ILE A 86 -6.09 -1.29 13.49
N GLU A 87 -5.86 -0.99 12.21
CA GLU A 87 -5.76 -2.02 11.17
C GLU A 87 -4.70 -1.64 10.12
N PRO A 88 -3.92 -2.63 9.62
CA PRO A 88 -2.99 -2.40 8.54
C PRO A 88 -3.75 -2.09 7.26
N SER A 89 -3.74 -0.83 6.83
CA SER A 89 -4.22 -0.43 5.51
C SER A 89 -3.07 -0.46 4.48
N VAL A 90 -3.41 -0.58 3.19
CA VAL A 90 -2.43 -0.44 2.09
C VAL A 90 -1.68 0.89 2.21
N ALA A 91 -2.37 1.97 2.59
CA ALA A 91 -1.74 3.27 2.85
C ALA A 91 -0.75 3.23 4.02
N THR A 92 -1.07 2.52 5.12
CA THR A 92 -0.15 2.32 6.25
C THR A 92 1.11 1.58 5.82
N TRP A 93 0.96 0.55 4.96
CA TRP A 93 2.09 -0.16 4.36
C TRP A 93 2.97 0.75 3.49
N TRP A 94 2.36 1.59 2.64
CA TRP A 94 3.10 2.52 1.79
C TRP A 94 3.81 3.63 2.57
N LYS A 95 3.26 4.08 3.70
CA LYS A 95 3.97 5.00 4.61
C LYS A 95 5.29 4.42 5.11
N THR A 96 5.36 3.10 5.33
CA THR A 96 6.63 2.45 5.69
C THR A 96 7.64 2.52 4.56
N THR A 97 7.20 2.35 3.31
CA THR A 97 8.06 2.50 2.12
C THR A 97 8.50 3.95 1.90
N GLU A 98 7.66 4.95 2.23
CA GLU A 98 8.01 6.37 2.13
C GLU A 98 9.21 6.74 3.01
N LYS A 99 9.42 6.05 4.14
CA LYS A 99 10.61 6.21 4.99
C LYS A 99 11.92 5.92 4.24
N TYR A 100 11.88 5.15 3.16
CA TYR A 100 13.04 4.94 2.27
C TYR A 100 13.44 6.23 1.55
N GLN A 101 12.46 6.98 1.04
CA GLN A 101 12.66 8.22 0.31
C GLN A 101 13.20 9.32 1.22
N MET A 102 12.72 9.37 2.47
CA MET A 102 13.18 10.34 3.47
C MET A 102 14.66 10.22 3.81
N LYS A 103 15.28 9.07 3.55
CA LYS A 103 16.72 8.83 3.78
C LYS A 103 17.60 9.23 2.61
N SER A 104 17.00 9.50 1.45
CA SER A 104 17.73 10.09 0.35
C SER A 104 18.00 11.57 0.62
N LYS A 105 19.17 12.05 0.19
CA LYS A 105 19.51 13.48 0.24
C LYS A 105 18.58 14.35 -0.64
N LYS A 106 17.76 13.73 -1.50
CA LYS A 106 16.70 14.38 -2.29
C LYS A 106 15.36 14.28 -1.55
N GLN A 107 15.02 15.33 -0.80
CA GLN A 107 13.76 15.52 -0.06
C GLN A 107 12.50 15.70 -0.92
N ARG A 108 12.42 15.09 -2.11
CA ARG A 108 11.27 15.27 -2.99
C ARG A 108 10.33 14.08 -2.82
N SER A 109 9.19 14.30 -2.17
CA SER A 109 8.16 13.28 -1.98
C SER A 109 7.64 12.77 -3.33
N LEU A 110 7.25 11.50 -3.35
CA LEU A 110 6.56 10.90 -4.49
C LEU A 110 5.06 11.08 -4.28
N THR A 111 4.38 11.70 -5.24
CA THR A 111 2.92 11.72 -5.31
C THR A 111 2.51 10.97 -6.56
N LEU A 112 1.68 9.94 -6.40
CA LEU A 112 1.09 9.21 -7.51
C LEU A 112 -0.33 9.69 -7.71
N ARG A 113 -0.71 9.97 -8.95
CA ARG A 113 -2.10 10.25 -9.32
C ARG A 113 -2.55 9.36 -10.45
N LEU A 114 -3.85 9.08 -10.48
CA LEU A 114 -4.46 8.45 -11.64
C LEU A 114 -4.45 9.44 -12.80
N GLY A 115 -3.86 9.01 -13.92
CA GLY A 115 -3.81 9.79 -15.16
C GLY A 115 -4.82 9.29 -16.19
N LYS A 116 -4.45 9.44 -17.46
CA LYS A 116 -5.26 9.06 -18.63
C LYS A 116 -5.58 7.56 -18.62
N GLN A 117 -6.82 7.23 -18.95
CA GLN A 117 -7.27 5.86 -19.17
C GLN A 117 -7.71 5.67 -20.62
N ILE A 118 -7.05 4.76 -21.32
CA ILE A 118 -7.25 4.49 -22.74
C ILE A 118 -7.83 3.09 -22.87
N SER A 119 -8.91 2.94 -23.63
CA SER A 119 -9.55 1.65 -23.83
C SER A 119 -9.40 1.19 -25.27
N ASP A 120 -9.00 -0.07 -25.44
CA ASP A 120 -8.90 -0.74 -26.72
C ASP A 120 -9.54 -2.14 -26.61
N PRO A 121 -10.88 -2.21 -26.62
CA PRO A 121 -11.60 -3.48 -26.43
C PRO A 121 -11.48 -4.44 -27.62
N ALA A 122 -11.12 -3.93 -28.79
CA ALA A 122 -11.09 -4.68 -30.05
C ALA A 122 -9.75 -5.42 -30.27
N TYR A 123 -8.76 -5.21 -29.41
CA TYR A 123 -7.39 -5.70 -29.61
C TYR A 123 -6.82 -5.20 -30.95
N SER A 124 -6.72 -3.88 -31.13
CA SER A 124 -6.34 -3.26 -32.41
C SER A 124 -5.02 -3.76 -33.02
N LEU A 125 -4.11 -4.30 -32.21
CA LEU A 125 -2.81 -4.87 -32.62
C LEU A 125 -2.77 -6.41 -32.51
N GLY A 126 -3.93 -7.05 -32.40
CA GLY A 126 -4.07 -8.48 -32.16
C GLY A 126 -3.93 -8.90 -30.69
N LYS A 127 -4.20 -10.17 -30.38
CA LYS A 127 -4.15 -10.69 -29.00
C LYS A 127 -2.73 -10.97 -28.50
N SER A 128 -1.79 -11.16 -29.43
CA SER A 128 -0.36 -11.32 -29.14
C SER A 128 0.35 -10.01 -29.44
N LEU A 129 1.13 -9.50 -28.50
CA LEU A 129 1.85 -8.24 -28.64
C LEU A 129 3.35 -8.49 -28.75
N THR A 130 4.01 -7.78 -29.66
CA THR A 130 5.47 -7.66 -29.75
C THR A 130 5.95 -6.45 -28.95
N ASP A 131 7.26 -6.33 -28.73
CA ASP A 131 7.84 -5.17 -28.04
C ASP A 131 7.53 -3.85 -28.76
N GLU A 132 7.50 -3.85 -30.09
CA GLU A 132 7.08 -2.69 -30.90
C GLU A 132 5.64 -2.28 -30.59
N HIS A 133 4.73 -3.25 -30.45
CA HIS A 133 3.36 -2.97 -30.04
C HIS A 133 3.30 -2.39 -28.61
N LEU A 134 4.17 -2.82 -27.70
CA LEU A 134 4.23 -2.27 -26.35
C LEU A 134 4.65 -0.80 -26.35
N VAL A 135 5.67 -0.45 -27.14
CA VAL A 135 6.11 0.94 -27.31
C VAL A 135 4.99 1.78 -27.93
N GLN A 136 4.34 1.27 -28.98
CA GLN A 136 3.23 1.95 -29.65
C GLN A 136 2.03 2.15 -28.73
N LEU A 137 1.72 1.19 -27.85
CA LEU A 137 0.65 1.35 -26.87
C LEU A 137 1.05 2.36 -25.79
N ALA A 138 2.28 2.26 -25.26
CA ALA A 138 2.79 3.16 -24.23
C ALA A 138 2.82 4.62 -24.70
N SER A 139 3.09 4.88 -25.99
CA SER A 139 3.11 6.23 -26.54
C SER A 139 1.73 6.91 -26.61
N LYS A 140 0.62 6.16 -26.46
CA LYS A 140 -0.74 6.71 -26.43
C LYS A 140 -1.07 7.41 -25.11
N GLY A 141 -0.36 7.04 -24.04
CA GLY A 141 -0.46 7.65 -22.71
C GLY A 141 0.27 8.99 -22.63
N GLU A 142 0.38 9.56 -21.43
CA GLU A 142 1.16 10.79 -21.24
C GLU A 142 2.66 10.48 -21.29
N LEU A 143 3.45 11.45 -21.76
CA LEU A 143 4.88 11.27 -22.02
C LEU A 143 5.78 11.90 -20.94
N ARG A 144 5.25 12.77 -20.08
CA ARG A 144 6.04 13.53 -19.10
C ARG A 144 5.55 13.23 -17.70
N ASN A 145 6.48 12.92 -16.79
CA ASN A 145 6.19 12.58 -15.39
C ASN A 145 5.09 11.52 -15.29
N ALA A 146 5.16 10.50 -16.14
CA ALA A 146 4.07 9.56 -16.33
C ALA A 146 4.60 8.13 -16.44
N VAL A 147 3.81 7.19 -15.94
CA VAL A 147 4.02 5.75 -16.11
C VAL A 147 2.82 5.20 -16.88
N ASN A 148 3.08 4.59 -18.04
CA ASN A 148 2.05 4.01 -18.90
C ASN A 148 1.98 2.50 -18.66
N VAL A 149 0.90 2.04 -18.04
CA VAL A 149 0.69 0.63 -17.68
C VAL A 149 -0.32 -0.01 -18.62
N ARG A 150 0.10 -1.08 -19.29
CA ARG A 150 -0.79 -1.91 -20.13
C ARG A 150 -1.41 -3.00 -19.28
N VAL A 151 -2.75 -3.06 -19.27
CA VAL A 151 -3.50 -4.13 -18.61
C VAL A 151 -4.16 -4.99 -19.67
N ASN A 152 -3.86 -6.30 -19.65
CA ASN A 152 -4.36 -7.24 -20.65
C ASN A 152 -5.67 -7.90 -20.22
N GLY A 153 -6.72 -7.74 -21.01
CA GLY A 153 -7.99 -8.44 -20.81
C GLY A 153 -7.91 -9.83 -21.41
N ILE A 154 -7.71 -10.86 -20.58
CA ILE A 154 -7.79 -12.25 -21.04
C ILE A 154 -9.25 -12.69 -21.01
N ARG A 155 -9.80 -13.01 -22.19
CA ARG A 155 -11.10 -13.69 -22.27
C ARG A 155 -10.85 -15.16 -21.91
N ARG A 156 -11.27 -15.60 -20.71
CA ARG A 156 -11.38 -17.04 -20.45
C ARG A 156 -12.35 -17.61 -21.49
N GLY A 157 -11.89 -18.58 -22.28
CA GLY A 157 -12.73 -19.26 -23.25
C GLY A 157 -13.95 -19.85 -22.57
N SER A 158 -15.10 -19.75 -23.22
CA SER A 158 -16.27 -20.57 -22.91
C SER A 158 -16.00 -22.02 -23.27
#